data_AF-A0A5C9AIG4-F1
#
_entry.id   AF-A0A5C9AIG4-F1
#
_cell.length_a   1.000
_cell.length_b   1.000
_cell.length_c   1.000
_cell.angle_alpha   90.00
_cell.angle_beta   90.00
_cell.angle_gamma   90.00
#
_symmetry.space_group_name_H-M   'P 1'
#
loop_
_entity.id
_entity.type
_entity.pdbx_description
1 polymer ?
#
loop_
_entity_poly.entity_id
_entity_poly.type
_entity_poly.pdbx_seq_one_letter_code
_entity_poly.pdbx_strand_id
1 'polypeptide(L)' 'MVYGADINRVTRIINGGLNGIEDRKVRYNKARAALLV' A
#
# COMPACT_ATOMS: atom_id res chain seq x y z
N MET A 1 1.16 -13.60 0.50
CA MET A 1 0.70 -12.69 -0.57
C MET A 1 1.88 -12.25 -1.39
N VAL A 2 1.88 -12.49 -2.71
CA VAL A 2 3.05 -12.29 -3.59
C VAL A 2 3.53 -10.83 -3.66
N TYR A 3 2.67 -9.85 -3.37
CA TYR A 3 2.99 -8.41 -3.42
C TYR A 3 2.53 -7.61 -2.19
N GLY A 4 2.25 -8.27 -1.06
CA GLY A 4 1.49 -7.66 0.05
C GLY A 4 2.08 -6.35 0.60
N ALA A 5 3.41 -6.23 0.62
CA ALA A 5 4.11 -5.02 1.06
C ALA A 5 4.53 -4.07 -0.09
N ASP A 6 4.36 -4.49 -1.34
CA ASP A 6 4.65 -3.64 -2.52
C ASP A 6 3.43 -2.77 -2.85
N ILE A 7 3.38 -1.62 -2.18
CA ILE A 7 2.28 -0.65 -2.29
C ILE A 7 2.13 -0.16 -3.73
N ASN A 8 3.23 -0.01 -4.49
CA ASN A 8 3.19 0.45 -5.87
C ASN A 8 2.52 -0.60 -6.77
N ARG A 9 2.91 -1.87 -6.62
CA ARG A 9 2.34 -2.97 -7.41
C ARG A 9 0.87 -3.19 -7.08
N VAL A 10 0.52 -3.19 -5.80
CA VAL A 10 -0.89 -3.29 -5.35
C VAL A 10 -1.71 -2.10 -5.85
N THR A 11 -1.17 -0.88 -5.78
CA THR A 11 -1.88 0.31 -6.28
C THR A 11 -2.13 0.23 -7.78
N ARG A 12 -1.16 -0.24 -8.58
CA ARG A 12 -1.36 -0.45 -10.02
C ARG A 12 -2.38 -1.53 -10.32
N ILE A 13 -2.40 -2.62 -9.55
CA ILE A 13 -3.40 -3.69 -9.71
C ILE A 13 -4.81 -3.14 -9.45
N ILE A 14 -4.99 -2.33 -8.40
CA ILE A 14 -6.31 -1.79 -8.01
C ILE A 14 -6.75 -0.64 -8.93
N ASN A 15 -5.83 0.26 -9.30
CA ASN A 15 -6.14 1.57 -9.87
C ASN A 15 -5.64 1.74 -11.32
N GLY A 16 -4.99 0.74 -11.92
CA GLY A 16 -4.39 0.85 -13.26
C GLY A 16 -3.23 1.85 -13.37
N GLY A 17 -2.85 2.51 -12.28
CA GLY A 17 -1.86 3.58 -12.23
C GLY A 17 -1.38 3.87 -10.81
N LEU A 18 -0.79 5.05 -10.56
CA LEU A 18 -0.26 5.43 -9.25
C LEU A 18 -0.97 6.64 -8.63
N ASN A 19 -2.20 6.93 -9.07
CA ASN A 19 -2.97 8.04 -8.50
C ASN A 19 -3.20 7.80 -7.00
N GLY A 20 -2.82 8.79 -6.18
CA GLY A 20 -2.93 8.74 -4.72
C GLY A 20 -1.87 7.89 -4.01
N ILE A 21 -0.73 7.57 -4.65
CA ILE A 21 0.27 6.65 -4.08
C ILE A 21 0.86 7.12 -2.74
N GLU A 22 1.08 8.42 -2.54
CA GLU A 22 1.64 8.93 -1.28
C GLU A 22 0.67 8.78 -0.10
N ASP A 23 -0.64 9.06 -0.28
CA ASP A 23 -1.66 8.81 0.76
C ASP A 23 -1.75 7.31 1.11
N ARG A 24 -1.69 6.44 0.09
CA ARG A 24 -1.70 4.98 0.28
C ARG A 24 -0.49 4.51 1.09
N LYS A 25 0.70 5.06 0.84
CA LYS A 25 1.92 4.76 1.63
C LYS A 25 1.75 5.13 3.09
N VAL A 26 1.25 6.34 3.37
CA VAL A 26 1.02 6.82 4.75
C VAL A 26 0.05 5.90 5.49
N ARG A 27 -1.07 5.54 4.87
CA ARG A 27 -2.08 4.65 5.47
C ARG A 27 -1.57 3.24 5.69
N TYR A 28 -0.84 2.68 4.73
CA TYR A 28 -0.23 1.35 4.86
C TYR A 28 0.74 1.32 6.05
N ASN A 29 1.62 2.31 6.17
CA ASN A 29 2.59 2.35 7.27
C ASN A 29 1.90 2.45 8.64
N LYS A 30 0.86 3.29 8.75
CA LYS A 30 0.06 3.40 9.97
C LYS A 30 -0.63 2.08 10.34
N ALA A 31 -1.26 1.42 9.37
CA ALA A 31 -1.91 0.14 9.58
C ALA A 31 -0.91 -0.96 9.96
N ARG A 32 0.22 -1.04 9.25
CA ARG A 32 1.29 -2.00 9.52
C ARG A 32 1.85 -1.82 10.94
N ALA A 33 2.10 -0.58 11.37
CA ALA A 33 2.57 -0.31 12.72
C ALA A 33 1.58 -0.79 13.80
N ALA A 34 0.28 -0.63 13.57
CA ALA A 34 -0.76 -1.09 14.50
C ALA A 34 -0.91 -2.62 14.56
N LEU A 35 -0.55 -3.33 13.48
CA LEU A 35 -0.67 -4.79 13.37
C LEU A 35 0.60 -5.54 13.79
N LEU A 36 1.74 -4.86 13.91
CA LEU A 36 3.02 -5.45 14.32
C LEU A 36 3.24 -5.43 15.85
N VAL A 37 2.16 -5.42 16.63
CA VAL A 37 2.21 -5.65 18.09
C VAL A 37 2.76 -7.02 18.43
#